data_AF-X6L7W5-F1
#
_entry.id   AF-X6L7W5-F1
#
_cell.length_a   1.000
_cell.length_b   1.000
_cell.length_c   1.000
_cell.angle_alpha   90.00
_cell.angle_beta   90.00
_cell.angle_gamma   90.00
#
_symmetry.space_group_name_H-M   'P 1'
#
loop_
_entity.id
_entity.type
_entity.pdbx_description
1 polymer ?
#
loop_
_entity_poly.entity_id
_entity_poly.type
_entity_poly.pdbx_seq_one_letter_code
_entity_poly.pdbx_strand_id
1 'polypeptide(L)'
;IKELDHKISSYFNSLLQDYETSIKTMNDEELHTVLDIMKIIGNDENQFLQMVKMFMQKKVSCGIPNDSTTTNWTYSDMIRKLNAHLATMVDEIDREGVINGRTKTNDMERERFFGLLKDKLEFFKRLSQLNEHINTKIFSNCSEKLEKHVQSLMTKIKDKSEWKNTDCEQINLCYNCFTSMHKNGILSNIVKNHAEIIEDIVNKKIDQLEKEASSNLNADKVMPVLIAMKLISVYIFSFKEIVNKRIDQLLGAYKRKDTGINIPTLALKLEKDPDGIGKMIVAEHNAFKGYNVSLFNAKTRSHGIDYILERMETKGDKKDASKLKKKYDEFDSLYRELIKQNLTEDKQNMIILVNNTKLITRGIEQKPDDVNWNATIRNKIPELMAHIFALWTLQNAQFYFDAKGADNQDSYLLQPHAAQVISIFRMLGVDEKKSGPINNLVQIGTGEGKSVTLAIASSVLAFEYLSCRDFKSFEPLFTALGVIDHIHYGTFNKLCERIINEGGDVRKL
;
A
#
# COMPACT_ATOMS: atom_id res chain seq x y z
N ILE A 1 -43.47 49.04 31.84
CA ILE A 1 -42.11 49.46 31.41
C ILE A 1 -41.13 48.30 31.49
N LYS A 2 -40.83 47.75 32.68
CA LYS A 2 -39.90 46.61 32.84
C LYS A 2 -40.25 45.38 31.99
N GLU A 3 -41.53 45.01 31.91
CA GLU A 3 -41.96 43.87 31.09
C GLU A 3 -41.75 44.12 29.58
N LEU A 4 -42.07 45.32 29.09
CA LEU A 4 -41.89 45.68 27.69
C LEU A 4 -40.41 45.74 27.32
N ASP A 5 -39.59 46.31 28.20
CA ASP A 5 -38.14 46.32 28.09
C ASP A 5 -37.57 44.90 28.00
N HIS A 6 -37.96 44.01 28.92
CA HIS A 6 -37.56 42.61 28.90
C HIS A 6 -37.95 41.90 27.59
N LYS A 7 -39.18 42.12 27.10
CA LYS A 7 -39.64 41.55 25.83
C LYS A 7 -38.84 42.05 24.63
N ILE A 8 -38.55 43.35 24.57
CA ILE A 8 -37.72 43.95 23.50
C ILE A 8 -36.31 43.38 23.55
N SER A 9 -35.66 43.39 24.72
CA SER A 9 -34.30 42.87 24.89
C SER A 9 -34.21 41.39 24.53
N SER A 10 -35.15 40.57 25.02
CA SER A 10 -35.21 39.13 24.73
C SER A 10 -35.33 38.87 23.23
N TYR A 11 -36.17 39.63 22.53
CA TYR A 11 -36.37 39.48 21.09
C TYR A 11 -35.12 39.84 20.26
N PHE A 12 -34.49 41.00 20.53
CA PHE A 12 -33.26 41.38 19.83
C PHE A 12 -32.08 40.44 20.15
N ASN A 13 -31.98 39.95 21.39
CA ASN A 13 -30.96 38.99 21.78
C ASN A 13 -31.16 37.64 21.10
N SER A 14 -32.40 37.17 20.95
CA SER A 14 -32.72 35.95 20.19
C SER A 14 -32.24 36.10 18.75
N LEU A 15 -32.60 37.19 18.07
CA LEU A 15 -32.18 37.42 16.68
C LEU A 15 -30.66 37.51 16.53
N LEU A 16 -29.96 38.12 17.50
CA LEU A 16 -28.50 38.14 17.50
C LEU A 16 -27.90 36.74 17.67
N GLN A 17 -28.47 35.93 18.57
CA GLN A 17 -28.04 34.55 18.78
C GLN A 17 -28.26 33.69 17.54
N ASP A 18 -29.40 33.84 16.88
CA ASP A 18 -29.73 33.15 15.63
C ASP A 18 -28.77 33.59 14.51
N TYR A 19 -28.48 34.89 14.40
CA TYR A 19 -27.47 35.44 13.49
C TYR A 19 -26.07 34.84 13.73
N GLU A 20 -25.59 34.83 14.98
CA GLU A 20 -24.27 34.31 15.32
C GLU A 20 -24.18 32.79 15.09
N THR A 21 -25.25 32.06 15.41
CA THR A 21 -25.35 30.62 15.18
C THR A 21 -25.36 30.30 13.70
N SER A 22 -26.13 31.05 12.91
CA SER A 22 -26.24 30.88 11.46
C SER A 22 -24.90 31.11 10.76
N ILE A 23 -24.15 32.14 11.16
CA ILE A 23 -22.80 32.40 10.63
C ILE A 23 -21.84 31.26 10.99
N LYS A 24 -21.84 30.83 12.25
CA LYS A 24 -20.94 29.78 12.74
C LYS A 24 -21.20 28.43 12.08
N THR A 25 -22.46 28.14 11.78
CA THR A 25 -22.90 26.88 11.15
C THR A 25 -22.99 26.98 9.62
N MET A 26 -22.73 28.16 9.04
CA MET A 26 -22.88 28.44 7.62
C MET A 26 -24.30 28.15 7.09
N ASN A 27 -25.32 28.36 7.94
CA ASN A 27 -26.74 28.25 7.59
C ASN A 27 -27.22 29.54 6.92
N ASP A 28 -27.21 29.57 5.59
CA ASP A 28 -27.57 30.75 4.81
C ASP A 28 -29.08 31.05 4.81
N GLU A 29 -29.95 30.05 4.91
CA GLU A 29 -31.42 30.26 4.94
C GLU A 29 -31.85 30.97 6.23
N GLU A 30 -31.32 30.53 7.36
CA GLU A 30 -31.57 31.15 8.67
C GLU A 30 -30.92 32.54 8.75
N LEU A 31 -29.69 32.67 8.24
CA LEU A 31 -29.03 33.98 8.17
C LEU A 31 -29.84 34.97 7.33
N HIS A 32 -30.36 34.54 6.17
CA HIS A 32 -31.21 35.38 5.32
C HIS A 32 -32.46 35.83 6.06
N THR A 33 -33.15 34.90 6.71
CA THR A 33 -34.36 35.18 7.49
C THR A 33 -34.09 36.22 8.58
N VAL A 34 -32.99 36.06 9.33
CA VAL A 34 -32.62 37.01 10.38
C VAL A 34 -32.28 38.38 9.80
N LEU A 35 -31.55 38.43 8.68
CA LEU A 35 -31.20 39.68 8.00
C LEU A 35 -32.43 40.42 7.45
N ASP A 36 -33.41 39.71 6.90
CA ASP A 36 -34.69 40.27 6.43
C ASP A 36 -35.50 40.88 7.57
N ILE A 37 -35.65 40.13 8.67
CA ILE A 37 -36.33 40.63 9.88
C ILE A 37 -35.63 41.90 10.35
N MET A 38 -34.31 41.88 10.46
CA MET A 38 -33.52 43.01 10.94
C MET A 38 -33.54 44.20 9.98
N LYS A 39 -33.61 43.98 8.67
CA LYS A 39 -33.82 45.04 7.68
C LYS A 39 -35.15 45.76 7.88
N ILE A 40 -36.19 45.03 8.30
CA ILE A 40 -37.49 45.63 8.60
C ILE A 40 -37.43 46.36 9.95
N ILE A 41 -37.09 45.67 11.04
CA ILE A 41 -37.26 46.21 12.40
C ILE A 41 -36.08 47.04 12.91
N GLY A 42 -34.89 46.81 12.36
CA GLY A 42 -33.60 47.34 12.83
C GLY A 42 -32.95 48.32 11.86
N ASN A 43 -33.66 48.74 10.82
CA ASN A 43 -33.23 49.83 9.94
C ASN A 43 -33.36 51.17 10.68
N ASP A 44 -32.30 51.97 10.66
CA ASP A 44 -32.23 53.29 11.31
C ASP A 44 -33.28 54.27 10.79
N GLU A 45 -33.76 54.09 9.57
CA GLU A 45 -34.82 54.91 8.97
C GLU A 45 -36.23 54.43 9.36
N ASN A 46 -36.37 53.24 9.97
CA ASN A 46 -37.68 52.69 10.30
C ASN A 46 -38.27 53.33 11.57
N GLN A 47 -39.54 53.72 11.48
CA GLN A 47 -40.31 54.29 12.58
C GLN A 47 -40.36 53.39 13.81
N PHE A 48 -40.37 52.06 13.65
CA PHE A 48 -40.36 51.10 14.76
C PHE A 48 -39.08 51.22 15.60
N LEU A 49 -37.91 51.22 14.97
CA LEU A 49 -36.64 51.36 15.69
C LEU A 49 -36.55 52.71 16.39
N GLN A 50 -37.04 53.78 15.77
CA GLN A 50 -37.11 55.10 16.39
C GLN A 50 -38.02 55.12 17.61
N MET A 51 -39.18 54.44 17.56
CA MET A 51 -40.07 54.26 18.71
C MET A 51 -39.39 53.46 19.84
N VAL A 52 -38.65 52.40 19.50
CA VAL A 52 -37.86 51.63 20.48
C VAL A 52 -36.76 52.50 21.11
N LYS A 53 -36.00 53.27 20.31
CA LYS A 53 -34.98 54.21 20.80
C LYS A 53 -35.60 55.27 21.73
N MET A 54 -36.75 55.86 21.36
CA MET A 54 -37.49 56.79 22.20
C MET A 54 -37.99 56.15 23.51
N PHE A 55 -38.50 54.92 23.45
CA PHE A 55 -38.90 54.16 24.64
C PHE A 55 -37.72 53.96 25.59
N MET A 56 -36.56 53.55 25.07
CA MET A 56 -35.34 53.39 25.86
C MET A 56 -34.88 54.71 26.51
N GLN A 57 -34.91 55.83 25.78
CA GLN A 57 -34.59 57.14 26.33
C GLN A 57 -35.56 57.55 27.46
N LYS A 58 -36.86 57.35 27.26
CA LYS A 58 -37.88 57.66 28.28
C LYS A 58 -37.75 56.77 29.51
N LYS A 59 -37.44 55.48 29.34
CA LYS A 59 -37.18 54.55 30.46
C LYS A 59 -36.07 55.09 31.37
N VAL A 60 -34.96 55.56 30.81
CA VAL A 60 -33.84 56.16 31.58
C VAL A 60 -34.32 57.41 32.32
N SER A 61 -35.12 58.27 31.68
CA SER A 61 -35.68 59.47 32.34
C SER A 61 -36.62 59.15 33.52
N CYS A 62 -37.19 57.94 33.58
CA CYS A 62 -38.00 57.45 34.69
C CYS A 62 -37.18 56.78 35.82
N GLY A 63 -35.85 56.91 35.82
CA GLY A 63 -34.98 56.34 36.86
C GLY A 63 -34.79 54.83 36.78
N ILE A 64 -35.17 54.20 35.66
CA ILE A 64 -34.91 52.78 35.42
C ILE A 64 -33.62 52.70 34.58
N PRO A 65 -32.49 52.25 35.13
CA PRO A 65 -31.23 52.16 34.39
C PRO A 65 -31.37 51.20 33.21
N ASN A 66 -30.60 51.46 32.15
CA ASN A 66 -30.42 50.47 31.10
C ASN A 66 -29.58 49.32 31.66
N ASP A 67 -30.11 48.10 31.57
CA ASP A 67 -29.26 46.92 31.73
C ASP A 67 -28.25 46.94 30.59
N SER A 68 -26.96 46.89 30.93
CA SER A 68 -25.81 46.95 30.01
C SER A 68 -25.81 45.87 28.93
N THR A 69 -26.72 44.89 29.02
CA THR A 69 -26.89 43.78 28.08
C THR A 69 -27.76 44.13 26.88
N THR A 70 -28.55 45.21 26.92
CA THR A 70 -29.46 45.54 25.80
C THR A 70 -28.74 46.43 24.79
N THR A 71 -27.92 45.82 23.93
CA THR A 71 -27.42 46.50 22.73
C THR A 71 -28.49 46.42 21.66
N ASN A 72 -29.11 47.54 21.31
CA ASN A 72 -30.04 47.61 20.17
C ASN A 72 -29.22 47.52 18.88
N TRP A 73 -28.91 46.30 18.44
CA TRP A 73 -28.21 46.07 17.18
C TRP A 73 -29.01 46.65 16.02
N THR A 74 -28.36 47.46 15.20
CA THR A 74 -28.95 47.94 13.95
C THR A 74 -28.72 46.93 12.83
N TYR A 75 -29.54 47.00 11.79
CA TYR A 75 -29.30 46.27 10.56
C TYR A 75 -27.91 46.58 9.99
N SER A 76 -27.49 47.85 10.00
CA SER A 76 -26.14 48.24 9.58
C SER A 76 -25.01 47.62 10.41
N ASP A 77 -25.22 47.45 11.73
CA ASP A 77 -24.23 46.78 12.59
C ASP A 77 -24.07 45.31 12.23
N MET A 78 -25.18 44.61 11.97
CA MET A 78 -25.15 43.22 11.53
C MET A 78 -24.47 43.07 10.17
N ILE A 79 -24.82 43.89 9.19
CA ILE A 79 -24.17 43.86 7.87
C ILE A 79 -22.67 44.17 7.97
N ARG A 80 -22.27 45.15 8.79
CA ARG A 80 -20.86 45.46 9.02
C ARG A 80 -20.12 44.28 9.65
N LYS A 81 -20.72 43.63 10.66
CA LYS A 81 -20.15 42.45 11.34
C LYS A 81 -20.06 41.26 10.39
N LEU A 82 -21.06 41.05 9.53
CA LEU A 82 -21.07 40.00 8.52
C LEU A 82 -19.94 40.20 7.52
N ASN A 83 -19.83 41.40 6.93
CA ASN A 83 -18.77 41.72 5.98
C ASN A 83 -17.37 41.57 6.59
N ALA A 84 -17.18 41.99 7.86
CA ALA A 84 -15.92 41.79 8.57
C ALA A 84 -15.61 40.30 8.78
N HIS A 85 -16.61 39.49 9.12
CA HIS A 85 -16.44 38.06 9.30
C HIS A 85 -16.12 37.34 7.98
N LEU A 86 -16.81 37.68 6.89
CA LEU A 86 -16.53 37.16 5.55
C LEU A 86 -15.12 37.55 5.08
N ALA A 87 -14.69 38.79 5.33
CA ALA A 87 -13.32 39.21 5.04
C ALA A 87 -12.28 38.37 5.81
N THR A 88 -12.50 38.14 7.10
CA THR A 88 -11.63 37.25 7.90
C THR A 88 -11.59 35.83 7.34
N MET A 89 -12.72 35.25 6.94
CA MET A 89 -12.74 33.93 6.31
C MET A 89 -11.94 33.89 4.99
N VAL A 90 -12.04 34.93 4.16
CA VAL A 90 -11.27 35.03 2.91
C VAL A 90 -9.78 35.13 3.21
N ASP A 91 -9.38 35.91 4.21
CA ASP A 91 -7.97 36.03 4.62
C ASP A 91 -7.44 34.73 5.23
N GLU A 92 -8.27 33.95 5.92
CA GLU A 92 -7.91 32.60 6.37
C GLU A 92 -7.64 31.67 5.20
N ILE A 93 -8.53 31.63 4.19
CA ILE A 93 -8.37 30.80 2.99
C ILE A 93 -7.09 31.19 2.24
N ASP A 94 -6.84 32.49 2.10
CA ASP A 94 -5.64 33.01 1.45
C ASP A 94 -4.35 32.61 2.19
N ARG A 95 -4.34 32.81 3.52
CA ARG A 95 -3.21 32.47 4.38
C ARG A 95 -2.92 30.97 4.43
N GLU A 96 -3.96 30.14 4.48
CA GLU A 96 -3.82 28.68 4.47
C GLU A 96 -3.37 28.18 3.09
N GLY A 97 -3.88 28.77 2.01
CA GLY A 97 -3.52 28.40 0.65
C GLY A 97 -3.81 26.94 0.29
N VAL A 98 -3.33 26.52 -0.89
CA VAL A 98 -3.55 25.15 -1.42
C VAL A 98 -2.64 24.12 -0.74
N ILE A 99 -1.43 24.53 -0.35
CA ILE A 99 -0.43 23.66 0.27
C ILE A 99 -0.08 24.19 1.66
N ASN A 100 -0.57 23.50 2.68
CA ASN A 100 -0.36 23.78 4.10
C ASN A 100 -0.08 22.52 4.93
N GLY A 101 0.07 22.70 6.24
CA GLY A 101 0.34 21.61 7.19
C GLY A 101 -0.64 20.43 7.08
N ARG A 102 -1.94 20.69 6.93
CA ARG A 102 -2.98 19.65 6.83
C ARG A 102 -2.89 18.89 5.51
N THR A 103 -2.74 19.61 4.41
CA THR A 103 -2.63 18.99 3.08
C THR A 103 -1.33 18.20 2.86
N LYS A 104 -0.30 18.42 3.70
CA LYS A 104 0.96 17.67 3.67
C LYS A 104 0.92 16.37 4.47
N THR A 105 -0.04 16.21 5.38
CA THR A 105 -0.02 15.10 6.36
C THR A 105 -0.32 13.76 5.71
N ASN A 106 -1.52 13.61 5.12
CA ASN A 106 -1.99 12.38 4.47
C ASN A 106 -3.23 12.67 3.60
N ASP A 107 -3.69 11.68 2.85
CA ASP A 107 -4.86 11.81 1.96
C ASP A 107 -6.15 12.15 2.70
N MET A 108 -6.35 11.61 3.91
CA MET A 108 -7.55 11.83 4.71
C MET A 108 -7.66 13.29 5.19
N GLU A 109 -6.59 13.84 5.76
CA GLU A 109 -6.54 15.23 6.21
C GLU A 109 -6.60 16.21 5.03
N ARG A 110 -5.99 15.86 3.90
CA ARG A 110 -6.09 16.62 2.65
C ARG A 110 -7.54 16.67 2.14
N GLU A 111 -8.21 15.53 2.10
CA GLU A 111 -9.60 15.45 1.65
C GLU A 111 -10.54 16.22 2.60
N ARG A 112 -10.35 16.06 3.92
CA ARG A 112 -11.10 16.82 4.93
C ARG A 112 -10.89 18.33 4.78
N PHE A 113 -9.66 18.77 4.53
CA PHE A 113 -9.35 20.18 4.31
C PHE A 113 -10.10 20.73 3.08
N PHE A 114 -10.02 20.03 1.94
CA PHE A 114 -10.71 20.48 0.72
C PHE A 114 -12.23 20.36 0.81
N GLY A 115 -12.77 19.41 1.58
CA GLY A 115 -14.21 19.37 1.91
C GLY A 115 -14.66 20.63 2.67
N LEU A 116 -13.95 21.02 3.73
CA LEU A 116 -14.27 22.24 4.48
C LEU A 116 -14.10 23.51 3.63
N LEU A 117 -13.09 23.55 2.75
CA LEU A 117 -12.90 24.67 1.83
C LEU A 117 -14.06 24.76 0.84
N LYS A 118 -14.55 23.64 0.33
CA LYS A 118 -15.73 23.58 -0.54
C LYS A 118 -16.95 24.16 0.16
N ASP A 119 -17.22 23.74 1.40
CA ASP A 119 -18.37 24.23 2.18
C ASP A 119 -18.31 25.76 2.35
N LYS A 120 -17.12 26.31 2.69
CA LYS A 120 -16.90 27.76 2.77
C LYS A 120 -17.18 28.47 1.43
N LEU A 121 -16.69 27.93 0.33
CA LEU A 121 -16.88 28.52 -1.00
C LEU A 121 -18.34 28.44 -1.47
N GLU A 122 -19.04 27.35 -1.16
CA GLU A 122 -20.47 27.23 -1.45
C GLU A 122 -21.30 28.19 -0.60
N PHE A 123 -20.97 28.34 0.68
CA PHE A 123 -21.58 29.34 1.55
C PHE A 123 -21.43 30.75 0.98
N PHE A 124 -20.21 31.13 0.54
CA PHE A 124 -19.99 32.40 -0.15
C PHE A 124 -20.82 32.54 -1.43
N LYS A 125 -20.93 31.47 -2.23
CA LYS A 125 -21.75 31.48 -3.44
C LYS A 125 -23.23 31.70 -3.14
N ARG A 126 -23.78 31.04 -2.11
CA ARG A 126 -25.17 31.23 -1.67
C ARG A 126 -25.39 32.65 -1.14
N LEU A 127 -24.48 33.15 -0.31
CA LEU A 127 -24.53 34.54 0.17
C LEU A 127 -24.41 35.59 -0.93
N SER A 128 -23.66 35.32 -2.00
CA SER A 128 -23.56 36.25 -3.14
C SER A 128 -24.88 36.45 -3.88
N GLN A 129 -25.85 35.55 -3.72
CA GLN A 129 -27.20 35.70 -4.27
C GLN A 129 -28.03 36.71 -3.46
N LEU A 130 -27.62 37.01 -2.22
CA LEU A 130 -28.23 37.98 -1.32
C LEU A 130 -27.73 39.40 -1.61
N ASN A 131 -27.81 39.81 -2.89
CA ASN A 131 -27.27 41.08 -3.40
C ASN A 131 -27.75 42.33 -2.62
N GLU A 132 -28.87 42.23 -1.91
CA GLU A 132 -29.43 43.32 -1.11
C GLU A 132 -28.73 43.54 0.25
N HIS A 133 -27.98 42.54 0.73
CA HIS A 133 -27.39 42.55 2.07
C HIS A 133 -25.86 42.61 2.05
N ILE A 134 -25.20 42.07 1.01
CA ILE A 134 -23.77 41.76 1.06
C ILE A 134 -23.00 42.39 -0.11
N ASN A 135 -21.77 42.83 0.17
CA ASN A 135 -20.83 43.28 -0.85
C ASN A 135 -20.24 42.09 -1.62
N THR A 136 -20.75 41.84 -2.81
CA THR A 136 -20.35 40.70 -3.66
C THR A 136 -18.89 40.70 -4.10
N LYS A 137 -18.20 41.85 -4.03
CA LYS A 137 -16.77 41.97 -4.38
C LYS A 137 -15.85 41.16 -3.45
N ILE A 138 -16.30 40.87 -2.23
CA ILE A 138 -15.53 40.05 -1.26
C ILE A 138 -15.33 38.63 -1.82
N PHE A 139 -16.31 38.11 -2.56
CA PHE A 139 -16.33 36.73 -3.03
C PHE A 139 -15.48 36.51 -4.29
N SER A 140 -15.52 37.42 -5.26
CA SER A 140 -14.71 37.32 -6.48
C SER A 140 -13.21 37.29 -6.16
N ASN A 141 -12.79 38.10 -5.18
CA ASN A 141 -11.41 38.15 -4.71
C ASN A 141 -10.92 36.80 -4.16
N CYS A 142 -11.78 36.02 -3.48
CA CYS A 142 -11.38 34.74 -2.89
C CYS A 142 -11.03 33.69 -3.95
N SER A 143 -11.89 33.52 -4.97
CA SER A 143 -11.66 32.56 -6.05
C SER A 143 -10.43 32.94 -6.88
N GLU A 144 -10.28 34.23 -7.19
CA GLU A 144 -9.11 34.74 -7.93
C GLU A 144 -7.79 34.53 -7.17
N LYS A 145 -7.77 34.72 -5.84
CA LYS A 145 -6.60 34.45 -5.00
C LYS A 145 -6.22 32.97 -5.02
N LEU A 146 -7.20 32.08 -4.87
CA LEU A 146 -6.97 30.64 -4.90
C LEU A 146 -6.46 30.18 -6.27
N GLU A 147 -7.02 30.72 -7.35
CA GLU A 147 -6.55 30.46 -8.70
C GLU A 147 -5.10 30.94 -8.91
N LYS A 148 -4.74 32.14 -8.44
CA LYS A 148 -3.36 32.63 -8.47
C LYS A 148 -2.40 31.72 -7.71
N HIS A 149 -2.83 31.15 -6.58
CA HIS A 149 -2.04 30.16 -5.84
C HIS A 149 -1.82 28.88 -6.66
N VAL A 150 -2.87 28.34 -7.28
CA VAL A 150 -2.77 27.17 -8.18
C VAL A 150 -1.81 27.45 -9.34
N GLN A 151 -1.94 28.62 -9.99
CA GLN A 151 -1.08 29.01 -11.11
C GLN A 151 0.39 29.18 -10.67
N SER A 152 0.64 29.81 -9.52
CA SER A 152 1.99 29.98 -8.97
C SER A 152 2.67 28.64 -8.68
N LEU A 153 1.92 27.67 -8.14
CA LEU A 153 2.41 26.31 -7.95
C LEU A 153 2.75 25.63 -9.28
N MET A 154 1.92 25.81 -10.30
CA MET A 154 2.18 25.22 -11.61
C MET A 154 3.45 25.78 -12.27
N THR A 155 3.66 27.10 -12.21
CA THR A 155 4.87 27.71 -12.75
C THR A 155 6.12 27.11 -12.10
N LYS A 156 6.11 26.96 -10.76
CA LYS A 156 7.19 26.30 -10.02
C LYS A 156 7.44 24.85 -10.44
N ILE A 157 6.42 24.12 -10.91
CA ILE A 157 6.59 22.76 -11.43
C ILE A 157 7.22 22.78 -12.82
N LYS A 158 6.75 23.67 -13.71
CA LYS A 158 7.25 23.78 -15.09
C LYS A 158 8.71 24.17 -15.16
N ASP A 159 9.19 24.96 -14.20
CA ASP A 159 10.57 25.45 -14.16
C ASP A 159 11.59 24.41 -13.65
N LYS A 160 11.14 23.21 -13.22
CA LYS A 160 12.04 22.18 -12.66
C LYS A 160 12.75 21.36 -13.74
N SER A 161 14.08 21.37 -13.68
CA SER A 161 14.96 20.63 -14.61
C SER A 161 15.63 19.39 -13.98
N GLU A 162 15.93 19.40 -12.68
CA GLU A 162 16.82 18.41 -12.05
C GLU A 162 16.12 17.19 -11.40
N TRP A 163 14.80 17.23 -11.18
CA TRP A 163 13.98 16.10 -10.68
C TRP A 163 14.59 15.34 -9.49
N LYS A 164 15.12 16.08 -8.51
CA LYS A 164 15.63 15.51 -7.25
C LYS A 164 14.49 15.01 -6.37
N ASN A 165 14.82 14.38 -5.24
CA ASN A 165 13.84 13.90 -4.25
C ASN A 165 12.85 15.00 -3.82
N THR A 166 13.35 16.16 -3.39
CA THR A 166 12.55 17.31 -2.97
C THR A 166 11.68 17.86 -4.11
N ASP A 167 12.14 17.74 -5.35
CA ASP A 167 11.38 18.14 -6.52
C ASP A 167 10.20 17.22 -6.75
N CYS A 168 10.45 15.92 -6.74
CA CYS A 168 9.42 14.90 -6.93
C CYS A 168 8.37 14.95 -5.81
N GLU A 169 8.78 15.15 -4.56
CA GLU A 169 7.86 15.32 -3.43
C GLU A 169 6.93 16.52 -3.63
N GLN A 170 7.46 17.65 -4.11
CA GLN A 170 6.64 18.84 -4.40
C GLN A 170 5.67 18.59 -5.55
N ILE A 171 6.11 17.93 -6.63
CA ILE A 171 5.24 17.57 -7.75
C ILE A 171 4.11 16.65 -7.27
N ASN A 172 4.44 15.62 -6.51
CA ASN A 172 3.47 14.68 -5.94
C ASN A 172 2.46 15.39 -5.04
N LEU A 173 2.93 16.29 -4.17
CA LEU A 173 2.05 17.06 -3.29
C LEU A 173 1.09 17.95 -4.09
N CYS A 174 1.59 18.66 -5.10
CA CYS A 174 0.74 19.49 -5.96
C CYS A 174 -0.28 18.66 -6.72
N TYR A 175 0.14 17.55 -7.33
CA TYR A 175 -0.73 16.62 -8.04
C TYR A 175 -1.85 16.08 -7.15
N ASN A 176 -1.51 15.65 -5.93
CA ASN A 176 -2.48 15.14 -4.96
C ASN A 176 -3.44 16.24 -4.49
N CYS A 177 -2.94 17.46 -4.24
CA CYS A 177 -3.81 18.59 -3.91
C CYS A 177 -4.77 18.93 -5.05
N PHE A 178 -4.31 19.01 -6.30
CA PHE A 178 -5.16 19.30 -7.45
C PHE A 178 -6.20 18.21 -7.69
N THR A 179 -5.81 16.94 -7.49
CA THR A 179 -6.73 15.80 -7.57
C THR A 179 -7.82 15.89 -6.50
N SER A 180 -7.47 16.18 -5.23
CA SER A 180 -8.47 16.35 -4.16
C SER A 180 -9.34 17.59 -4.37
N MET A 181 -8.77 18.72 -4.83
CA MET A 181 -9.56 19.90 -5.21
C MET A 181 -10.58 19.56 -6.30
N HIS A 182 -10.16 18.83 -7.33
CA HIS A 182 -11.05 18.39 -8.41
C HIS A 182 -12.18 17.51 -7.90
N LYS A 183 -11.87 16.51 -7.05
CA LYS A 183 -12.86 15.64 -6.41
C LYS A 183 -13.89 16.41 -5.59
N ASN A 184 -13.46 17.47 -4.90
CA ASN A 184 -14.33 18.34 -4.12
C ASN A 184 -15.00 19.43 -4.95
N GLY A 185 -14.79 19.49 -6.27
CA GLY A 185 -15.40 20.49 -7.14
C GLY A 185 -14.80 21.90 -7.02
N ILE A 186 -13.67 22.07 -6.33
CA ILE A 186 -13.01 23.36 -6.15
C ILE A 186 -12.19 23.69 -7.40
N LEU A 187 -12.52 24.79 -8.08
CA LEU A 187 -11.85 25.23 -9.31
C LEU A 187 -11.74 24.12 -10.36
N SER A 188 -12.75 23.24 -10.43
CA SER A 188 -12.67 21.91 -11.06
C SER A 188 -12.02 21.90 -12.44
N ASN A 189 -12.41 22.82 -13.34
CA ASN A 189 -11.85 22.91 -14.70
C ASN A 189 -10.36 23.27 -14.69
N ILE A 190 -9.96 24.20 -13.82
CA ILE A 190 -8.58 24.68 -13.73
C ILE A 190 -7.70 23.58 -13.16
N VAL A 191 -8.05 23.04 -11.98
CA VAL A 191 -7.21 22.05 -11.30
C VAL A 191 -7.14 20.73 -12.06
N LYS A 192 -8.20 20.34 -12.78
CA LYS A 192 -8.18 19.16 -13.66
C LYS A 192 -7.15 19.34 -14.78
N ASN A 193 -7.23 20.45 -15.51
CA ASN A 193 -6.27 20.74 -16.57
C ASN A 193 -4.83 20.78 -16.04
N HIS A 194 -4.62 21.34 -14.84
CA HIS A 194 -3.29 21.38 -14.21
C HIS A 194 -2.79 20.00 -13.77
N ALA A 195 -3.66 19.13 -13.24
CA ALA A 195 -3.32 17.75 -12.92
C ALA A 195 -2.91 16.97 -14.19
N GLU A 196 -3.66 17.11 -15.29
CA GLU A 196 -3.33 16.51 -16.59
C GLU A 196 -1.99 17.02 -17.14
N ILE A 197 -1.68 18.32 -16.98
CA ILE A 197 -0.36 18.86 -17.36
C ILE A 197 0.76 18.25 -16.50
N ILE A 198 0.54 18.05 -15.20
CA ILE A 198 1.54 17.38 -14.35
C ILE A 198 1.75 15.93 -14.80
N GLU A 199 0.68 15.20 -15.11
CA GLU A 199 0.77 13.84 -15.68
C GLU A 199 1.61 13.83 -16.97
N ASP A 200 1.34 14.73 -17.89
CA ASP A 200 2.08 14.86 -19.15
C ASP A 200 3.56 15.19 -18.90
N ILE A 201 3.87 16.08 -17.95
CA ILE A 201 5.25 16.42 -17.55
C ILE A 201 5.99 15.18 -17.00
N VAL A 202 5.36 14.42 -16.10
CA VAL A 202 5.94 13.19 -15.52
C VAL A 202 6.14 12.13 -16.60
N ASN A 203 5.14 11.90 -17.44
CA ASN A 203 5.22 10.91 -18.52
C ASN A 203 6.28 11.28 -19.56
N LYS A 204 6.37 12.55 -19.98
CA LYS A 204 7.42 13.03 -20.89
C LYS A 204 8.82 12.81 -20.29
N LYS A 205 9.00 13.05 -18.99
CA LYS A 205 10.28 12.80 -18.32
C LYS A 205 10.64 11.32 -18.32
N ILE A 206 9.68 10.45 -18.04
CA ILE A 206 9.86 8.99 -18.07
C ILE A 206 10.21 8.52 -19.50
N ASP A 207 9.48 8.99 -20.51
CA ASP A 207 9.75 8.65 -21.90
C ASP A 207 11.14 9.16 -22.36
N GLN A 208 11.56 10.33 -21.90
CA GLN A 208 12.91 10.86 -22.17
C GLN A 208 13.98 9.93 -21.57
N LEU A 209 13.84 9.56 -20.30
CA LEU A 209 14.75 8.65 -19.60
C LEU A 209 14.82 7.29 -20.29
N GLU A 210 13.67 6.73 -20.69
CA GLU A 210 13.61 5.45 -21.41
C GLU A 210 14.31 5.53 -22.77
N LYS A 211 14.13 6.61 -23.53
CA LYS A 211 14.82 6.84 -24.82
C LYS A 211 16.33 6.96 -24.63
N GLU A 212 16.78 7.64 -23.59
CA GLU A 212 18.19 7.78 -23.25
C GLU A 212 18.83 6.40 -23.01
N ALA A 213 18.23 5.57 -22.18
CA ALA A 213 18.73 4.21 -21.92
C ALA A 213 18.62 3.29 -23.13
N SER A 214 17.55 3.39 -23.92
CA SER A 214 17.34 2.55 -25.09
C SER A 214 18.36 2.81 -26.20
N SER A 215 18.88 4.04 -26.29
CA SER A 215 19.93 4.40 -27.26
C SER A 215 21.27 3.72 -26.99
N ASN A 216 21.56 3.38 -25.72
CA ASN A 216 22.78 2.71 -25.31
C ASN A 216 22.54 1.83 -24.07
N LEU A 217 22.12 0.58 -24.33
CA LEU A 217 21.93 -0.45 -23.32
C LEU A 217 23.28 -0.99 -22.79
N ASN A 218 24.05 -0.14 -22.09
CA ASN A 218 25.22 -0.49 -21.29
C ASN A 218 24.88 -0.24 -19.81
N ALA A 219 25.31 -1.12 -18.91
CA ALA A 219 25.14 -0.98 -17.46
C ALA A 219 25.45 0.43 -16.93
N ASP A 220 26.54 1.06 -17.40
CA ASP A 220 26.96 2.40 -16.92
C ASP A 220 26.02 3.53 -17.36
N LYS A 221 25.25 3.32 -18.43
CA LYS A 221 24.27 4.27 -18.96
C LYS A 221 22.85 3.97 -18.47
N VAL A 222 22.52 2.69 -18.33
CA VAL A 222 21.20 2.24 -17.87
C VAL A 222 21.03 2.44 -16.36
N MET A 223 22.08 2.25 -15.56
CA MET A 223 21.98 2.37 -14.10
C MET A 223 21.48 3.74 -13.63
N PRO A 224 22.06 4.89 -14.05
CA PRO A 224 21.55 6.20 -13.62
C PRO A 224 20.10 6.45 -14.03
N VAL A 225 19.70 5.96 -15.22
CA VAL A 225 18.32 6.06 -15.72
C VAL A 225 17.36 5.26 -14.85
N LEU A 226 17.69 4.02 -14.51
CA LEU A 226 16.87 3.18 -13.64
C LEU A 226 16.70 3.82 -12.25
N ILE A 227 17.76 4.38 -11.68
CA ILE A 227 17.72 5.10 -10.40
C ILE A 227 16.81 6.32 -10.51
N ALA A 228 16.94 7.14 -11.56
CA ALA A 228 16.08 8.31 -11.76
C ALA A 228 14.60 7.93 -11.93
N MET A 229 14.30 6.89 -12.71
CA MET A 229 12.94 6.37 -12.84
C MET A 229 12.42 5.87 -11.48
N LYS A 230 13.23 5.12 -10.73
CA LYS A 230 12.80 4.62 -9.42
C LYS A 230 12.58 5.74 -8.41
N LEU A 231 13.39 6.78 -8.46
CA LEU A 231 13.21 7.98 -7.65
C LEU A 231 11.84 8.61 -7.92
N ILE A 232 11.45 8.78 -9.20
CA ILE A 232 10.10 9.25 -9.57
C ILE A 232 9.04 8.31 -9.00
N SER A 233 9.21 7.00 -9.13
CA SER A 233 8.25 6.00 -8.61
C SER A 233 8.09 6.05 -7.09
N VAL A 234 9.15 6.37 -6.35
CA VAL A 234 9.14 6.41 -4.87
C VAL A 234 8.51 7.70 -4.38
N TYR A 235 8.90 8.84 -4.95
CA TYR A 235 8.49 10.16 -4.46
C TYR A 235 7.20 10.69 -5.11
N ILE A 236 6.82 10.19 -6.29
CA ILE A 236 5.54 10.47 -6.96
C ILE A 236 4.70 9.20 -7.00
N PHE A 237 4.25 8.78 -5.81
CA PHE A 237 3.61 7.49 -5.58
C PHE A 237 2.43 7.19 -6.51
N SER A 238 1.67 8.20 -6.91
CA SER A 238 0.54 8.07 -7.86
C SER A 238 0.94 7.49 -9.22
N PHE A 239 2.22 7.55 -9.59
CA PHE A 239 2.77 7.02 -10.85
C PHE A 239 3.58 5.73 -10.65
N LYS A 240 3.69 5.22 -9.42
CA LYS A 240 4.53 4.07 -9.05
C LYS A 240 4.35 2.87 -9.98
N GLU A 241 3.10 2.46 -10.22
CA GLU A 241 2.80 1.28 -11.02
C GLU A 241 3.22 1.44 -12.49
N ILE A 242 2.94 2.62 -13.07
CA ILE A 242 3.29 2.93 -14.46
C ILE A 242 4.82 2.95 -14.61
N VAL A 243 5.51 3.63 -13.70
CA VAL A 243 6.97 3.77 -13.74
C VAL A 243 7.65 2.41 -13.52
N ASN A 244 7.19 1.61 -12.55
CA ASN A 244 7.72 0.27 -12.30
C ASN A 244 7.57 -0.65 -13.53
N LYS A 245 6.42 -0.57 -14.22
CA LYS A 245 6.20 -1.31 -15.47
C LYS A 245 7.20 -0.90 -16.56
N ARG A 246 7.51 0.40 -16.68
CA ARG A 246 8.52 0.90 -17.63
C ARG A 246 9.93 0.46 -17.25
N ILE A 247 10.26 0.44 -15.96
CA ILE A 247 11.51 -0.12 -15.44
C ILE A 247 11.64 -1.59 -15.85
N ASP A 248 10.60 -2.41 -15.65
CA ASP A 248 10.59 -3.82 -16.03
C ASP A 248 10.77 -4.02 -17.54
N GLN A 249 10.16 -3.15 -18.36
CA GLN A 249 10.32 -3.17 -19.81
C GLN A 249 11.77 -2.88 -20.23
N LEU A 250 12.38 -1.85 -19.63
CA LEU A 250 13.78 -1.48 -19.89
C LEU A 250 14.73 -2.59 -19.45
N LEU A 251 14.54 -3.16 -18.26
CA LEU A 251 15.30 -4.31 -17.77
C LEU A 251 15.13 -5.53 -18.67
N GLY A 252 13.93 -5.77 -19.18
CA GLY A 252 13.66 -6.83 -20.16
C GLY A 252 14.39 -6.62 -21.48
N ALA A 253 14.43 -5.38 -21.99
CA ALA A 253 15.21 -5.02 -23.19
C ALA A 253 16.71 -5.18 -22.97
N TYR A 254 17.22 -4.73 -21.83
CA TYR A 254 18.61 -4.90 -21.42
C TYR A 254 18.99 -6.39 -21.33
N LYS A 255 18.13 -7.22 -20.71
CA LYS A 255 18.34 -8.68 -20.61
C LYS A 255 18.44 -9.34 -21.99
N ARG A 256 17.60 -8.94 -22.95
CA ARG A 256 17.57 -9.54 -24.30
C ARG A 256 18.82 -9.23 -25.14
N LYS A 257 19.43 -8.06 -24.95
CA LYS A 257 20.60 -7.65 -25.75
C LYS A 257 21.83 -8.52 -25.49
N ASP A 258 22.08 -8.87 -24.23
CA ASP A 258 23.31 -9.58 -23.82
C ASP A 258 23.03 -10.99 -23.26
N THR A 259 21.96 -11.66 -23.70
CA THR A 259 21.57 -13.02 -23.27
C THR A 259 21.44 -13.20 -21.75
N GLY A 260 21.22 -12.12 -20.98
CA GLY A 260 21.11 -12.14 -19.52
C GLY A 260 22.41 -12.07 -18.74
N ILE A 261 23.57 -12.23 -19.38
CA ILE A 261 24.90 -12.30 -18.73
C ILE A 261 25.24 -11.03 -17.94
N ASN A 262 24.76 -9.86 -18.39
CA ASN A 262 25.06 -8.58 -17.77
C ASN A 262 24.06 -8.14 -16.67
N ILE A 263 23.03 -8.93 -16.38
CA ILE A 263 22.06 -8.64 -15.30
C ILE A 263 22.72 -8.69 -13.91
N PRO A 264 23.51 -9.73 -13.55
CA PRO A 264 24.22 -9.76 -12.28
C PRO A 264 25.21 -8.60 -12.10
N THR A 265 25.93 -8.23 -13.16
CA THR A 265 26.83 -7.06 -13.15
C THR A 265 26.08 -5.76 -12.89
N LEU A 266 24.91 -5.59 -13.54
CA LEU A 266 24.04 -4.43 -13.28
C LEU A 266 23.52 -4.43 -11.84
N ALA A 267 23.10 -5.59 -11.31
CA ALA A 267 22.65 -5.72 -9.93
C ALA A 267 23.73 -5.32 -8.92
N LEU A 268 24.97 -5.80 -9.10
CA LEU A 268 26.11 -5.44 -8.26
C LEU A 268 26.43 -3.93 -8.29
N LYS A 269 26.26 -3.29 -9.45
CA LYS A 269 26.42 -1.83 -9.57
C LYS A 269 25.28 -1.09 -8.86
N LEU A 270 24.04 -1.53 -9.02
CA LEU A 270 22.87 -0.98 -8.33
C LEU A 270 22.93 -1.15 -6.81
N GLU A 271 23.45 -2.26 -6.29
CA GLU A 271 23.61 -2.46 -4.84
C GLU A 271 24.65 -1.52 -4.20
N LYS A 272 25.57 -0.98 -5.01
CA LYS A 272 26.58 0.02 -4.59
C LYS A 272 26.06 1.45 -4.60
N ASP A 273 24.82 1.67 -5.04
CA ASP A 273 24.15 2.96 -4.99
C ASP A 273 24.10 3.48 -3.53
N PRO A 274 24.67 4.68 -3.24
CA PRO A 274 24.73 5.20 -1.87
C PRO A 274 23.36 5.55 -1.30
N ASP A 275 22.41 5.95 -2.16
CA ASP A 275 21.07 6.39 -1.75
C ASP A 275 20.12 5.23 -1.47
N GLY A 276 20.53 3.99 -1.79
CA GLY A 276 19.76 2.77 -1.56
C GLY A 276 18.60 2.56 -2.54
N ILE A 277 18.36 3.48 -3.46
CA ILE A 277 17.35 3.35 -4.53
C ILE A 277 17.71 2.18 -5.45
N GLY A 278 18.99 2.00 -5.75
CA GLY A 278 19.48 0.84 -6.50
C GLY A 278 19.16 -0.50 -5.83
N LYS A 279 19.27 -0.58 -4.49
CA LYS A 279 18.87 -1.78 -3.73
C LYS A 279 17.38 -2.05 -3.81
N MET A 280 16.53 -1.00 -3.80
CA MET A 280 15.09 -1.15 -4.01
C MET A 280 14.79 -1.72 -5.40
N ILE A 281 15.52 -1.29 -6.44
CA ILE A 281 15.37 -1.83 -7.79
C ILE A 281 15.68 -3.34 -7.82
N VAL A 282 16.79 -3.75 -7.23
CA VAL A 282 17.21 -5.16 -7.18
C VAL A 282 16.22 -6.03 -6.38
N ALA A 283 15.62 -5.47 -5.32
CA ALA A 283 14.66 -6.20 -4.48
C ALA A 283 13.28 -6.34 -5.13
N GLU A 284 12.78 -5.31 -5.80
CA GLU A 284 11.38 -5.26 -6.27
C GLU A 284 11.17 -5.80 -7.69
N HIS A 285 12.20 -5.77 -8.55
CA HIS A 285 12.02 -6.07 -9.96
C HIS A 285 12.40 -7.51 -10.32
N ASN A 286 11.53 -8.16 -11.10
CA ASN A 286 11.63 -9.58 -11.44
C ASN A 286 12.92 -9.97 -12.16
N ALA A 287 13.50 -9.03 -12.93
CA ALA A 287 14.73 -9.26 -13.67
C ALA A 287 15.91 -9.68 -12.77
N PHE A 288 15.91 -9.28 -11.51
CA PHE A 288 16.97 -9.57 -10.54
C PHE A 288 16.68 -10.77 -9.63
N LYS A 289 15.55 -11.46 -9.79
CA LYS A 289 15.21 -12.63 -8.95
C LYS A 289 16.29 -13.71 -9.00
N GLY A 290 16.83 -14.03 -10.17
CA GLY A 290 17.92 -15.01 -10.31
C GLY A 290 19.19 -14.58 -9.58
N TYR A 291 19.56 -13.29 -9.64
CA TYR A 291 20.68 -12.74 -8.88
C TYR A 291 20.46 -12.90 -7.36
N ASN A 292 19.27 -12.59 -6.87
CA ASN A 292 18.93 -12.74 -5.46
C ASN A 292 18.98 -14.22 -5.01
N VAL A 293 18.57 -15.16 -5.86
CA VAL A 293 18.73 -16.61 -5.61
C VAL A 293 20.20 -16.99 -5.50
N SER A 294 21.03 -16.52 -6.45
CA SER A 294 22.48 -16.75 -6.44
C SER A 294 23.16 -16.21 -5.18
N LEU A 295 22.82 -14.98 -4.79
CA LEU A 295 23.34 -14.36 -3.57
C LEU A 295 22.89 -15.12 -2.31
N PHE A 296 21.63 -15.56 -2.27
CA PHE A 296 21.11 -16.38 -1.18
C PHE A 296 21.87 -17.70 -1.06
N ASN A 297 22.02 -18.44 -2.16
CA ASN A 297 22.74 -19.71 -2.20
C ASN A 297 24.23 -19.58 -1.86
N ALA A 298 24.86 -18.45 -2.20
CA ALA A 298 26.22 -18.15 -1.77
C ALA A 298 26.31 -17.95 -0.24
N LYS A 299 25.35 -17.22 0.35
CA LYS A 299 25.31 -16.98 1.80
C LYS A 299 24.96 -18.21 2.61
N THR A 300 24.13 -19.11 2.08
CA THR A 300 23.67 -20.30 2.80
C THR A 300 24.59 -21.50 2.65
N ARG A 301 25.51 -21.50 1.67
CA ARG A 301 26.52 -22.56 1.51
C ARG A 301 27.39 -22.78 2.76
N SER A 302 27.61 -21.76 3.58
CA SER A 302 28.33 -21.89 4.86
C SER A 302 27.52 -22.61 5.95
N HIS A 303 26.21 -22.79 5.76
CA HIS A 303 25.29 -23.41 6.73
C HIS A 303 24.90 -24.83 6.30
N GLY A 304 25.90 -25.67 6.02
CA GLY A 304 25.70 -27.07 5.65
C GLY A 304 25.10 -27.93 6.77
N ILE A 305 24.91 -29.23 6.50
CA ILE A 305 24.26 -30.16 7.42
C ILE A 305 24.90 -30.19 8.81
N ASP A 306 26.24 -30.18 8.88
CA ASP A 306 26.95 -30.21 10.16
C ASP A 306 26.65 -28.98 11.02
N TYR A 307 26.65 -27.79 10.41
CA TYR A 307 26.30 -26.53 11.08
C TYR A 307 24.85 -26.55 11.60
N ILE A 308 23.91 -27.06 10.79
CA ILE A 308 22.50 -27.14 11.18
C ILE A 308 22.30 -28.12 12.33
N LEU A 309 22.92 -29.30 12.25
CA LEU A 309 22.83 -30.29 13.32
C LEU A 309 23.48 -29.80 14.61
N GLU A 310 24.53 -28.99 14.55
CA GLU A 310 25.14 -28.37 15.73
C GLU A 310 24.20 -27.33 16.38
N ARG A 311 23.67 -26.39 15.59
CA ARG A 311 22.87 -25.26 16.09
C ARG A 311 21.40 -25.54 16.33
N MET A 312 20.89 -26.69 15.89
CA MET A 312 19.51 -27.07 16.13
C MET A 312 19.28 -27.36 17.63
N GLU A 313 18.52 -26.50 18.29
CA GLU A 313 18.05 -26.70 19.66
C GLU A 313 16.82 -27.63 19.67
N THR A 314 16.78 -28.57 20.62
CA THR A 314 15.65 -29.48 20.80
C THR A 314 15.10 -29.37 22.21
N LYS A 315 13.79 -29.11 22.33
CA LYS A 315 13.06 -29.23 23.59
C LYS A 315 12.27 -30.54 23.57
N GLY A 316 12.54 -31.45 24.51
CA GLY A 316 11.89 -32.76 24.58
C GLY A 316 12.78 -33.92 24.09
N ASP A 317 12.26 -34.73 23.16
CA ASP A 317 12.95 -35.92 22.64
C ASP A 317 14.32 -35.55 22.00
N LYS A 318 15.36 -36.32 22.34
CA LYS A 318 16.73 -36.09 21.83
C LYS A 318 16.80 -36.38 20.33
N LYS A 319 17.39 -35.47 19.56
CA LYS A 319 17.73 -35.70 18.15
C LYS A 319 18.75 -36.85 18.00
N ASP A 320 18.52 -37.74 17.04
CA ASP A 320 19.56 -38.66 16.58
C ASP A 320 20.33 -38.00 15.43
N ALA A 321 21.29 -37.14 15.78
CA ALA A 321 22.03 -36.34 14.81
C ALA A 321 22.79 -37.20 13.78
N SER A 322 23.28 -38.38 14.19
CA SER A 322 23.98 -39.32 13.29
C SER A 322 23.02 -39.90 12.25
N LYS A 323 21.83 -40.35 12.69
CA LYS A 323 20.79 -40.85 11.79
C LYS A 323 20.27 -39.77 10.84
N LEU A 324 20.02 -38.55 11.35
CA LEU A 324 19.61 -37.41 10.52
C LEU A 324 20.66 -37.06 9.47
N LYS A 325 21.94 -37.00 9.85
CA LYS A 325 23.04 -36.74 8.93
C LYS A 325 23.07 -37.78 7.81
N LYS A 326 23.05 -39.07 8.17
CA LYS A 326 23.04 -40.16 7.20
C LYS A 326 21.86 -40.06 6.23
N LYS A 327 20.65 -39.79 6.73
CA LYS A 327 19.45 -39.62 5.89
C LYS A 327 19.51 -38.38 5.02
N TYR A 328 20.14 -37.31 5.50
CA TYR A 328 20.39 -36.11 4.70
C TYR A 328 21.38 -36.39 3.58
N ASP A 329 22.48 -37.09 3.85
CA ASP A 329 23.49 -37.43 2.85
C ASP A 329 22.91 -38.36 1.76
N GLU A 330 22.07 -39.34 2.14
CA GLU A 330 21.29 -40.18 1.21
C GLU A 330 20.38 -39.32 0.31
N PHE A 331 19.66 -38.37 0.91
CA PHE A 331 18.80 -37.42 0.19
C PHE A 331 19.61 -36.52 -0.77
N ASP A 332 20.68 -35.88 -0.29
CA ASP A 332 21.45 -34.87 -1.04
C ASP A 332 22.17 -35.52 -2.23
N SER A 333 22.72 -36.72 -2.05
CA SER A 333 23.33 -37.50 -3.12
C SER A 333 22.32 -37.79 -4.24
N LEU A 334 21.14 -38.33 -3.89
CA LEU A 334 20.10 -38.66 -4.87
C LEU A 334 19.55 -37.38 -5.53
N TYR A 335 19.27 -36.34 -4.76
CA TYR A 335 18.81 -35.05 -5.28
C TYR A 335 19.79 -34.49 -6.32
N ARG A 336 21.10 -34.45 -6.01
CA ARG A 336 22.12 -33.96 -6.96
C ARG A 336 22.20 -34.80 -8.22
N GLU A 337 22.06 -36.11 -8.10
CA GLU A 337 22.01 -37.03 -9.24
C GLU A 337 20.80 -36.74 -10.14
N LEU A 338 19.61 -36.59 -9.55
CA LEU A 338 18.39 -36.25 -10.27
C LEU A 338 18.50 -34.90 -11.00
N ILE A 339 19.06 -33.88 -10.34
CA ILE A 339 19.31 -32.59 -11.00
C ILE A 339 20.26 -32.77 -12.18
N LYS A 340 21.41 -33.45 -12.00
CA LYS A 340 22.39 -33.66 -13.06
C LYS A 340 21.81 -34.39 -14.27
N GLN A 341 20.93 -35.37 -14.05
CA GLN A 341 20.33 -36.16 -15.13
C GLN A 341 19.21 -35.41 -15.88
N ASN A 342 18.52 -34.48 -15.22
CA ASN A 342 17.29 -33.87 -15.73
C ASN A 342 17.38 -32.35 -15.98
N LEU A 343 18.51 -31.71 -15.64
CA LEU A 343 18.73 -30.28 -15.86
C LEU A 343 19.01 -29.98 -17.34
N THR A 344 17.94 -29.98 -18.12
CA THR A 344 17.95 -29.72 -19.57
C THR A 344 16.80 -28.79 -19.92
N GLU A 345 16.92 -28.06 -21.04
CA GLU A 345 15.81 -27.23 -21.56
C GLU A 345 14.62 -28.08 -22.07
N ASP A 346 14.85 -29.38 -22.31
CA ASP A 346 13.82 -30.33 -22.72
C ASP A 346 12.89 -30.72 -21.55
N LYS A 347 11.58 -30.59 -21.79
CA LYS A 347 10.51 -30.91 -20.82
C LYS A 347 10.24 -32.40 -20.70
N GLN A 348 10.77 -33.25 -21.58
CA GLN A 348 10.47 -34.69 -21.58
C GLN A 348 11.07 -35.42 -20.35
N ASN A 349 12.24 -34.99 -19.89
CA ASN A 349 12.88 -35.48 -18.67
C ASN A 349 12.04 -35.20 -17.41
N MET A 350 11.33 -34.07 -17.38
CA MET A 350 10.43 -33.73 -16.28
C MET A 350 9.24 -34.70 -16.17
N ILE A 351 8.69 -35.18 -17.29
CA ILE A 351 7.58 -36.15 -17.28
C ILE A 351 8.04 -37.48 -16.68
N ILE A 352 9.24 -37.94 -17.04
CA ILE A 352 9.84 -39.16 -16.49
C ILE A 352 10.02 -39.01 -14.98
N LEU A 353 10.58 -37.87 -14.53
CA LEU A 353 10.79 -37.61 -13.11
C LEU A 353 9.45 -37.60 -12.34
N VAL A 354 8.41 -36.96 -12.87
CA VAL A 354 7.06 -36.97 -12.25
C VAL A 354 6.52 -38.40 -12.12
N ASN A 355 6.65 -39.22 -13.16
CA ASN A 355 6.19 -40.61 -13.13
C ASN A 355 6.97 -41.44 -12.11
N ASN A 356 8.28 -41.27 -12.01
CA ASN A 356 9.11 -41.93 -11.01
C ASN A 356 8.68 -41.53 -9.59
N THR A 357 8.44 -40.25 -9.34
CA THR A 357 7.89 -39.77 -8.06
C THR A 357 6.58 -40.46 -7.71
N LYS A 358 5.64 -40.58 -8.67
CA LYS A 358 4.36 -41.26 -8.48
C LYS A 358 4.50 -42.79 -8.27
N LEU A 359 5.56 -43.41 -8.76
CA LEU A 359 5.83 -44.82 -8.48
C LEU A 359 6.32 -45.03 -7.04
N ILE A 360 7.15 -44.12 -6.53
CA ILE A 360 7.61 -44.15 -5.14
C ILE A 360 6.43 -43.97 -4.18
N THR A 361 5.48 -43.07 -4.50
CA THR A 361 4.31 -42.83 -3.64
C THR A 361 3.43 -44.07 -3.47
N ARG A 362 3.25 -44.91 -4.50
CA ARG A 362 2.52 -46.19 -4.38
C ARG A 362 3.13 -47.12 -3.32
N GLY A 363 4.43 -46.99 -3.07
CA GLY A 363 5.14 -47.78 -2.07
C GLY A 363 5.02 -47.25 -0.63
N ILE A 364 4.33 -46.11 -0.42
CA ILE A 364 4.11 -45.47 0.89
C ILE A 364 2.65 -45.04 1.11
N GLU A 365 1.79 -45.17 0.11
CA GLU A 365 0.37 -44.79 0.16
C GLU A 365 -0.32 -45.47 1.35
N GLN A 366 -1.12 -44.71 2.10
CA GLN A 366 -1.84 -45.16 3.28
C GLN A 366 -3.33 -44.99 3.06
N LYS A 367 -4.13 -45.96 3.52
CA LYS A 367 -5.58 -45.83 3.53
C LYS A 367 -6.00 -45.01 4.75
N PRO A 368 -7.00 -44.12 4.64
CA PRO A 368 -7.45 -43.29 5.76
C PRO A 368 -7.78 -44.07 7.04
N ASP A 369 -8.38 -45.26 6.89
CA ASP A 369 -8.81 -46.11 8.02
C ASP A 369 -7.72 -47.09 8.52
N ASP A 370 -6.54 -47.10 7.88
CA ASP A 370 -5.44 -48.05 8.17
C ASP A 370 -4.07 -47.38 7.98
N VAL A 371 -3.80 -46.35 8.79
CA VAL A 371 -2.54 -45.60 8.76
C VAL A 371 -1.49 -46.33 9.59
N ASN A 372 -0.52 -46.96 8.92
CA ASN A 372 0.59 -47.67 9.53
C ASN A 372 1.91 -46.89 9.38
N TRP A 373 2.05 -45.79 10.12
CA TRP A 373 3.27 -44.97 10.11
C TRP A 373 4.45 -45.66 10.83
N ASN A 374 5.14 -46.54 10.11
CA ASN A 374 6.23 -47.36 10.62
C ASN A 374 7.60 -47.01 10.00
N ALA A 375 8.65 -47.74 10.40
CA ALA A 375 10.01 -47.51 9.92
C ALA A 375 10.15 -47.67 8.39
N THR A 376 9.39 -48.58 7.77
CA THR A 376 9.43 -48.82 6.31
C THR A 376 8.99 -47.58 5.55
N ILE A 377 7.89 -46.94 5.96
CA ILE A 377 7.39 -45.70 5.34
C ILE A 377 8.40 -44.58 5.56
N ARG A 378 8.82 -44.37 6.81
CA ARG A 378 9.76 -43.30 7.18
C ARG A 378 11.09 -43.38 6.44
N ASN A 379 11.58 -44.58 6.17
CA ASN A 379 12.83 -44.78 5.45
C ASN A 379 12.74 -44.42 3.97
N LYS A 380 11.55 -44.39 3.37
CA LYS A 380 11.32 -43.96 1.98
C LYS A 380 11.10 -42.44 1.84
N ILE A 381 10.85 -41.74 2.95
CA ILE A 381 10.63 -40.28 2.94
C ILE A 381 11.83 -39.50 2.33
N PRO A 382 13.10 -39.77 2.69
CA PRO A 382 14.23 -39.08 2.06
C PRO A 382 14.28 -39.25 0.53
N GLU A 383 13.99 -40.45 0.03
CA GLU A 383 13.96 -40.74 -1.41
C GLU A 383 12.85 -39.97 -2.12
N LEU A 384 11.64 -40.00 -1.57
CA LEU A 384 10.50 -39.24 -2.10
C LEU A 384 10.79 -37.73 -2.08
N MET A 385 11.33 -37.22 -0.97
CA MET A 385 11.68 -35.81 -0.85
C MET A 385 12.73 -35.39 -1.88
N ALA A 386 13.74 -36.23 -2.16
CA ALA A 386 14.75 -35.94 -3.19
C ALA A 386 14.09 -35.71 -4.56
N HIS A 387 13.11 -36.54 -4.91
CA HIS A 387 12.35 -36.41 -6.15
C HIS A 387 11.46 -35.16 -6.18
N ILE A 388 10.74 -34.86 -5.10
CA ILE A 388 9.87 -33.67 -5.02
C ILE A 388 10.71 -32.38 -5.06
N PHE A 389 11.81 -32.33 -4.31
CA PHE A 389 12.73 -31.18 -4.35
C PHE A 389 13.39 -31.03 -5.71
N ALA A 390 13.79 -32.13 -6.37
CA ALA A 390 14.33 -32.07 -7.73
C ALA A 390 13.29 -31.51 -8.71
N LEU A 391 12.03 -31.95 -8.64
CA LEU A 391 10.94 -31.38 -9.43
C LEU A 391 10.76 -29.89 -9.18
N TRP A 392 10.74 -29.46 -7.92
CA TRP A 392 10.61 -28.04 -7.56
C TRP A 392 11.77 -27.21 -8.12
N THR A 393 13.01 -27.67 -7.98
CA THR A 393 14.20 -27.01 -8.52
C THR A 393 14.13 -26.89 -10.04
N LEU A 394 13.81 -27.98 -10.73
CA LEU A 394 13.78 -28.03 -12.20
C LEU A 394 12.62 -27.22 -12.79
N GLN A 395 11.45 -27.22 -12.16
CA GLN A 395 10.32 -26.34 -12.52
C GLN A 395 10.69 -24.85 -12.45
N ASN A 396 11.67 -24.50 -11.63
CA ASN A 396 12.15 -23.14 -11.42
C ASN A 396 13.57 -22.90 -11.97
N ALA A 397 14.07 -23.77 -12.85
CA ALA A 397 15.42 -23.69 -13.42
C ALA A 397 15.60 -22.55 -14.43
N GLN A 398 14.58 -21.73 -14.71
CA GLN A 398 14.68 -20.59 -15.64
C GLN A 398 15.84 -19.66 -15.30
N PHE A 399 16.09 -19.39 -14.01
CA PHE A 399 17.20 -18.54 -13.59
C PHE A 399 18.57 -19.13 -13.90
N TYR A 400 18.68 -20.46 -13.85
CA TYR A 400 19.90 -21.18 -14.24
C TYR A 400 20.16 -21.03 -15.74
N PHE A 401 19.14 -21.20 -16.58
CA PHE A 401 19.27 -21.02 -18.03
C PHE A 401 19.52 -19.56 -18.41
N ASP A 402 18.89 -18.61 -17.70
CA ASP A 402 19.11 -17.17 -17.87
C ASP A 402 20.54 -16.72 -17.51
N ALA A 403 21.24 -17.49 -16.66
CA ALA A 403 22.59 -17.21 -16.19
C ALA A 403 23.67 -17.98 -16.98
N LYS A 404 23.32 -18.53 -18.15
CA LYS A 404 24.25 -19.29 -18.99
C LYS A 404 25.50 -18.48 -19.31
N GLY A 405 26.66 -19.04 -18.98
CA GLY A 405 27.97 -18.38 -19.16
C GLY A 405 28.48 -17.60 -17.93
N ALA A 406 27.75 -17.58 -16.82
CA ALA A 406 28.28 -17.08 -15.54
C ALA A 406 29.19 -18.13 -14.85
N ASP A 407 30.25 -17.69 -14.18
CA ASP A 407 31.26 -18.54 -13.52
C ASP A 407 30.69 -19.53 -12.47
N ASN A 408 29.50 -19.25 -11.92
CA ASN A 408 28.84 -20.05 -10.89
C ASN A 408 27.38 -20.29 -11.26
N GLN A 409 27.09 -20.70 -12.49
CA GLN A 409 25.73 -20.88 -13.00
C GLN A 409 24.84 -21.72 -12.06
N ASP A 410 25.38 -22.75 -11.42
CA ASP A 410 24.68 -23.60 -10.46
C ASP A 410 24.08 -22.84 -9.27
N SER A 411 24.65 -21.70 -8.88
CA SER A 411 24.10 -20.88 -7.78
C SER A 411 22.77 -20.24 -8.14
N TYR A 412 22.37 -20.19 -9.42
CA TYR A 412 21.08 -19.65 -9.85
C TYR A 412 19.93 -20.65 -9.76
N LEU A 413 20.19 -21.91 -9.41
CA LEU A 413 19.14 -22.89 -9.13
C LEU A 413 18.47 -22.61 -7.78
N LEU A 414 17.15 -22.75 -7.70
CA LEU A 414 16.49 -22.85 -6.39
C LEU A 414 16.84 -24.20 -5.78
N GLN A 415 17.59 -24.21 -4.68
CA GLN A 415 18.07 -25.44 -4.05
C GLN A 415 17.50 -25.61 -2.64
N PRO A 416 17.23 -26.85 -2.20
CA PRO A 416 16.84 -27.12 -0.82
C PRO A 416 17.99 -26.76 0.12
N HIS A 417 17.67 -26.06 1.20
CA HIS A 417 18.61 -25.83 2.28
C HIS A 417 18.61 -27.00 3.27
N ALA A 418 19.75 -27.32 3.88
CA ALA A 418 19.85 -28.39 4.87
C ALA A 418 18.83 -28.24 6.01
N ALA A 419 18.63 -27.00 6.48
CA ALA A 419 17.62 -26.68 7.49
C ALA A 419 16.19 -27.08 7.07
N GLN A 420 15.81 -26.88 5.81
CA GLN A 420 14.47 -27.20 5.29
C GLN A 420 14.25 -28.72 5.28
N VAL A 421 15.25 -29.46 4.79
CA VAL A 421 15.21 -30.93 4.73
C VAL A 421 15.14 -31.53 6.13
N ILE A 422 16.01 -31.09 7.04
CA ILE A 422 16.01 -31.56 8.44
C ILE A 422 14.72 -31.19 9.16
N SER A 423 14.16 -30.01 8.90
CA SER A 423 12.85 -29.63 9.45
C SER A 423 11.76 -30.63 9.05
N ILE A 424 11.70 -31.01 7.77
CA ILE A 424 10.71 -31.99 7.29
C ILE A 424 10.98 -33.37 7.88
N PHE A 425 12.24 -33.81 7.93
CA PHE A 425 12.60 -35.08 8.57
C PHE A 425 12.15 -35.14 10.02
N ARG A 426 12.33 -34.07 10.78
CA ARG A 426 11.86 -33.97 12.16
C ARG A 426 10.34 -33.94 12.24
N MET A 427 9.64 -33.16 11.41
CA MET A 427 8.17 -33.14 11.38
C MET A 427 7.58 -34.53 11.07
N LEU A 428 8.20 -35.27 10.16
CA LEU A 428 7.75 -36.61 9.74
C LEU A 428 8.33 -37.75 10.59
N GLY A 429 9.18 -37.42 11.56
CA GLY A 429 9.76 -38.39 12.50
C GLY A 429 10.76 -39.36 11.89
N VAL A 430 11.46 -38.98 10.80
CA VAL A 430 12.41 -39.86 10.07
C VAL A 430 13.51 -40.42 10.99
N ASP A 431 13.94 -39.65 11.96
CA ASP A 431 14.94 -40.07 12.95
C ASP A 431 14.37 -40.80 14.16
N GLU A 432 13.05 -40.82 14.32
CA GLU A 432 12.37 -41.42 15.48
C GLU A 432 12.21 -42.94 15.35
N LYS A 433 12.07 -43.59 16.51
CA LYS A 433 11.88 -45.05 16.62
C LYS A 433 10.44 -45.45 16.93
N LYS A 434 9.65 -44.55 17.52
CA LYS A 434 8.24 -44.79 17.93
C LYS A 434 7.37 -45.06 16.70
N SER A 435 6.39 -45.96 16.77
CA SER A 435 5.39 -46.13 15.70
C SER A 435 4.33 -45.02 15.77
N GLY A 436 3.78 -44.63 14.63
CA GLY A 436 2.76 -43.58 14.53
C GLY A 436 3.32 -42.20 14.15
N PRO A 437 2.45 -41.28 13.69
CA PRO A 437 2.83 -39.91 13.37
C PRO A 437 3.28 -39.17 14.63
N ILE A 438 4.23 -38.23 14.47
CA ILE A 438 4.88 -37.54 15.57
C ILE A 438 4.57 -36.06 15.48
N ASN A 439 4.05 -35.50 16.57
CA ASN A 439 3.69 -34.10 16.65
C ASN A 439 4.91 -33.28 17.04
N ASN A 440 5.72 -32.91 16.05
CA ASN A 440 6.86 -32.03 16.23
C ASN A 440 6.53 -30.61 15.76
N LEU A 441 6.80 -29.63 16.62
CA LEU A 441 6.79 -28.22 16.23
C LEU A 441 8.20 -27.83 15.81
N VAL A 442 8.34 -27.32 14.58
CA VAL A 442 9.62 -26.82 14.08
C VAL A 442 9.55 -25.32 13.91
N GLN A 443 10.46 -24.60 14.56
CA GLN A 443 10.62 -23.16 14.40
C GLN A 443 11.69 -22.90 13.33
N ILE A 444 11.26 -22.29 12.23
CA ILE A 444 12.13 -21.84 11.14
C ILE A 444 12.12 -20.32 11.12
N GLY A 445 13.30 -19.71 11.07
CA GLY A 445 13.49 -18.26 11.03
C GLY A 445 12.82 -17.58 9.84
N THR A 446 12.67 -16.26 9.90
CA THR A 446 12.16 -15.48 8.77
C THR A 446 13.19 -15.47 7.64
N GLY A 447 12.75 -15.75 6.41
CA GLY A 447 13.65 -15.81 5.25
C GLY A 447 14.35 -17.16 5.03
N GLU A 448 14.21 -18.14 5.93
CA GLU A 448 14.84 -19.47 5.79
C GLU A 448 14.02 -20.46 4.92
N GLY A 449 12.89 -20.02 4.37
CA GLY A 449 12.09 -20.79 3.42
C GLY A 449 11.01 -21.67 4.04
N LYS A 450 10.30 -21.17 5.07
CA LYS A 450 9.11 -21.81 5.65
C LYS A 450 8.10 -22.32 4.61
N SER A 451 7.77 -21.48 3.63
CA SER A 451 6.81 -21.83 2.58
C SER A 451 7.26 -23.03 1.74
N VAL A 452 8.56 -23.15 1.46
CA VAL A 452 9.12 -24.31 0.73
C VAL A 452 9.03 -25.56 1.61
N THR A 453 9.47 -25.49 2.86
CA THR A 453 9.39 -26.60 3.82
C THR A 453 7.95 -27.16 3.90
N LEU A 454 6.97 -26.25 3.98
CA LEU A 454 5.56 -26.61 4.09
C LEU A 454 5.00 -27.16 2.78
N ALA A 455 5.28 -26.56 1.63
CA ALA A 455 4.83 -27.08 0.35
C ALA A 455 5.34 -28.51 0.08
N ILE A 456 6.59 -28.79 0.42
CA ILE A 456 7.17 -30.12 0.25
C ILE A 456 6.58 -31.10 1.26
N ALA A 457 6.42 -30.72 2.53
CA ALA A 457 5.74 -31.55 3.53
C ALA A 457 4.28 -31.86 3.13
N SER A 458 3.54 -30.87 2.65
CA SER A 458 2.19 -31.03 2.09
C SER A 458 2.19 -31.91 0.84
N SER A 459 3.23 -31.88 0.01
CA SER A 459 3.34 -32.78 -1.14
C SER A 459 3.59 -34.23 -0.74
N VAL A 460 4.35 -34.45 0.34
CA VAL A 460 4.61 -35.79 0.89
C VAL A 460 3.37 -36.35 1.57
N LEU A 461 2.64 -35.53 2.33
CA LEU A 461 1.48 -35.97 3.10
C LEU A 461 0.17 -35.92 2.29
N ALA A 462 0.07 -35.04 1.29
CA ALA A 462 -1.17 -34.59 0.64
C ALA A 462 -2.15 -33.90 1.63
N PHE A 463 -1.66 -32.95 2.44
CA PHE A 463 -2.45 -32.25 3.49
C PHE A 463 -2.47 -30.71 3.36
N GLU A 464 -3.45 -30.11 4.03
CA GLU A 464 -3.84 -28.69 4.04
C GLU A 464 -2.74 -27.69 4.51
N TYR A 465 -2.78 -26.44 4.00
CA TYR A 465 -1.91 -25.35 4.47
C TYR A 465 -2.52 -23.92 4.32
N LEU A 466 -1.77 -22.85 4.66
CA LEU A 466 -2.19 -21.46 4.76
C LEU A 466 -1.65 -20.53 3.64
N SER A 467 -2.52 -19.62 3.20
CA SER A 467 -2.33 -18.48 2.26
C SER A 467 -2.34 -18.76 0.74
N CYS A 468 -3.20 -18.03 0.02
CA CYS A 468 -3.37 -18.13 -1.44
C CYS A 468 -2.12 -17.78 -2.25
N ARG A 469 -1.22 -16.94 -1.71
CA ARG A 469 0.03 -16.56 -2.38
C ARG A 469 0.97 -17.77 -2.50
N ASP A 470 1.13 -18.52 -1.41
CA ASP A 470 2.03 -19.66 -1.38
C ASP A 470 1.46 -20.79 -2.25
N PHE A 471 0.14 -21.04 -2.21
CA PHE A 471 -0.53 -21.98 -3.11
C PHE A 471 -0.20 -21.73 -4.58
N LYS A 472 -0.39 -20.49 -5.08
CA LYS A 472 -0.09 -20.14 -6.48
C LYS A 472 1.37 -20.38 -6.86
N SER A 473 2.29 -20.27 -5.91
CA SER A 473 3.72 -20.48 -6.16
C SER A 473 4.09 -21.97 -6.28
N PHE A 474 3.28 -22.87 -5.71
CA PHE A 474 3.51 -24.32 -5.72
C PHE A 474 2.43 -25.12 -6.49
N GLU A 475 1.41 -24.45 -7.02
CA GLU A 475 0.35 -25.06 -7.84
C GLU A 475 0.90 -25.92 -9.00
N PRO A 476 1.95 -25.51 -9.76
CA PRO A 476 2.53 -26.37 -10.79
C PRO A 476 3.12 -27.67 -10.23
N LEU A 477 3.69 -27.64 -9.03
CA LEU A 477 4.24 -28.83 -8.35
C LEU A 477 3.10 -29.77 -7.92
N PHE A 478 2.07 -29.22 -7.26
CA PHE A 478 0.91 -29.99 -6.79
C PHE A 478 0.13 -30.62 -7.96
N THR A 479 -0.04 -29.86 -9.04
CA THR A 479 -0.69 -30.34 -10.27
C THR A 479 0.10 -31.47 -10.91
N ALA A 480 1.43 -31.32 -11.03
CA ALA A 480 2.29 -32.36 -11.61
C ALA A 480 2.20 -33.67 -10.81
N LEU A 481 2.20 -33.57 -9.48
CA LEU A 481 2.08 -34.71 -8.58
C LEU A 481 0.65 -35.28 -8.50
N GLY A 482 -0.36 -34.53 -8.95
CA GLY A 482 -1.76 -34.96 -8.88
C GLY A 482 -2.35 -34.89 -7.47
N VAL A 483 -1.82 -34.01 -6.62
CA VAL A 483 -2.23 -33.87 -5.21
C VAL A 483 -3.02 -32.58 -4.95
N ILE A 484 -3.28 -31.78 -5.99
CA ILE A 484 -3.91 -30.46 -5.85
C ILE A 484 -5.27 -30.51 -5.15
N ASP A 485 -6.10 -31.51 -5.46
CA ASP A 485 -7.44 -31.66 -4.89
C ASP A 485 -7.43 -32.07 -3.41
N HIS A 486 -6.29 -32.58 -2.93
CA HIS A 486 -6.07 -32.99 -1.54
C HIS A 486 -5.42 -31.87 -0.70
N ILE A 487 -4.93 -30.81 -1.34
CA ILE A 487 -4.25 -29.71 -0.66
C ILE A 487 -5.20 -28.51 -0.57
N HIS A 488 -5.69 -28.25 0.62
CA HIS A 488 -6.58 -27.12 0.86
C HIS A 488 -5.84 -25.93 1.44
N TYR A 489 -6.04 -24.74 0.86
CA TYR A 489 -5.48 -23.49 1.36
C TYR A 489 -6.55 -22.56 1.94
N GLY A 490 -6.39 -22.17 3.21
CA GLY A 490 -7.34 -21.28 3.91
C GLY A 490 -6.65 -20.34 4.88
N THR A 491 -7.36 -19.34 5.39
CA THR A 491 -6.97 -18.67 6.65
C THR A 491 -7.37 -19.55 7.82
N PHE A 492 -6.80 -19.35 9.01
CA PHE A 492 -7.18 -20.12 10.21
C PHE A 492 -8.69 -20.11 10.43
N ASN A 493 -9.32 -18.94 10.31
CA ASN A 493 -10.78 -18.81 10.39
C ASN A 493 -11.52 -19.62 9.33
N LYS A 494 -11.07 -19.61 8.06
CA LYS A 494 -11.71 -20.41 7.00
C LYS A 494 -11.58 -21.92 7.26
N LEU A 495 -10.43 -22.36 7.76
CA LEU A 495 -10.20 -23.77 8.11
C LEU A 495 -11.06 -24.19 9.30
N CYS A 496 -11.11 -23.38 10.37
CA CYS A 496 -11.99 -23.63 11.51
C CYS A 496 -13.46 -23.63 11.12
N GLU A 497 -13.92 -22.66 10.33
CA GLU A 497 -15.29 -22.62 9.83
C GLU A 497 -15.62 -23.84 8.96
N ARG A 498 -14.68 -24.32 8.14
CA ARG A 498 -14.89 -25.54 7.37
C ARG A 498 -15.07 -26.75 8.28
N ILE A 499 -14.17 -26.95 9.25
CA ILE A 499 -14.23 -28.08 10.21
C ILE A 499 -15.51 -28.01 11.05
N ILE A 500 -15.89 -26.83 11.54
CA ILE A 500 -17.11 -26.63 12.33
C ILE A 500 -18.36 -26.99 11.51
N ASN A 501 -18.37 -26.65 10.22
CA ASN A 501 -19.52 -26.84 9.34
C ASN A 501 -19.48 -28.14 8.51
N GLU A 502 -18.51 -29.04 8.74
CA GLU A 502 -18.41 -30.34 8.03
C GLU A 502 -19.63 -31.24 8.26
N GLY A 503 -20.33 -31.06 9.39
CA GLY A 503 -21.59 -31.75 9.72
C GLY A 503 -22.87 -30.98 9.37
N GLY A 504 -22.77 -29.83 8.70
CA GLY A 504 -23.87 -28.89 8.46
C GLY A 504 -23.60 -27.51 9.06
N ASP A 505 -24.25 -26.48 8.54
CA ASP A 505 -24.10 -25.09 9.04
C ASP A 505 -24.67 -25.00 10.46
N VAL A 506 -23.78 -24.94 11.45
CA VAL A 506 -24.13 -24.95 12.89
C VAL A 506 -24.98 -23.72 13.27
N ARG A 507 -24.99 -22.67 12.43
CA ARG A 507 -25.81 -21.47 12.63
C ARG A 507 -27.21 -21.58 12.02
N LYS A 508 -27.49 -22.68 11.30
CA LYS A 508 -28.81 -22.99 10.70
C LYS A 508 -29.49 -24.19 11.34
N LEU A 509 -28.84 -24.84 12.31
CA LEU A 509 -29.41 -25.81 13.24
C LEU A 509 -29.85 -25.08 14.51
#